data_AF-A0A1A8DVJ7-F1
#
_entry.id   AF-A0A1A8DVJ7-F1
#
_cell.length_a   1.000
_cell.length_b   1.000
_cell.length_c   1.000
_cell.angle_alpha   90.00
_cell.angle_beta   90.00
_cell.angle_gamma   90.00
#
_symmetry.space_group_name_H-M   'P 1'
#
loop_
_entity.id
_entity.type
_entity.pdbx_description
1 polymer ?
#
loop_
_entity_poly.entity_id
_entity_poly.type
_entity_poly.pdbx_seq_one_letter_code
_entity_poly.pdbx_strand_id
1 'polypeptide(L)'
;MDDASGHTANVPREKPEHTPTEEKLLLERYVEPDLLSDSDLYLDPDRNSDLDLDPDPANAKDNDATHNCQAVQVGSTVSESAVNTQSDWESQVAAIFEYSCKLTKEYNQLLKKKEEETQEKEKHKQQLQKKEEETIQQHQALLGKLESLRVKLQLNDSKASRKNFLSKKQEMTSEKTRAEEERNRLVKEMEESDRKLSALRSEHYVEQQRWKDELEELRQEMERVRRKAQATQLQALRDEITAVEKQRDVAMSHIEAWFGEVTQYLNVLRVEFPQQYHAERAKWEKKEGLVRKNKVELQNRVQEVLQQIHQGRELESLPRINIPPLPQIPLADLRFCQVMQSLAPPPPPHPP
;
A
#
# COMPACT_ATOMS: atom_id res chain seq x y z
N MET A 1 24.70 -61.97 -9.74
CA MET A 1 23.82 -61.76 -10.91
C MET A 1 22.40 -61.71 -10.36
N ASP A 2 21.79 -60.58 -10.09
CA ASP A 2 22.13 -59.19 -10.36
C ASP A 2 21.65 -58.32 -9.20
N ASP A 3 22.50 -57.38 -8.82
CA ASP A 3 22.17 -56.22 -8.00
C ASP A 3 21.31 -55.26 -8.84
N ALA A 4 20.22 -54.76 -8.27
CA ALA A 4 19.57 -53.55 -8.76
C ALA A 4 19.31 -52.60 -7.58
N SER A 5 20.34 -51.79 -7.33
CA SER A 5 20.38 -50.62 -6.47
C SER A 5 19.30 -49.62 -6.86
N GLY A 6 18.39 -49.32 -5.93
CA GLY A 6 17.42 -48.23 -6.02
C GLY A 6 17.74 -47.17 -4.97
N HIS A 7 18.79 -46.38 -5.21
CA HIS A 7 19.09 -45.15 -4.49
C HIS A 7 17.98 -44.12 -4.79
N THR A 8 17.00 -43.97 -3.91
CA THR A 8 16.12 -42.79 -3.91
C THR A 8 16.86 -41.63 -3.24
N ALA A 9 17.25 -40.66 -4.07
CA ALA A 9 17.86 -39.42 -3.66
C ALA A 9 16.98 -38.66 -2.65
N ASN A 10 17.58 -38.28 -1.52
CA ASN A 10 17.06 -37.27 -0.62
C ASN A 10 16.93 -35.94 -1.37
N VAL A 11 15.71 -35.51 -1.62
CA VAL A 11 15.40 -34.12 -2.02
C VAL A 11 15.34 -33.29 -0.73
N PRO A 12 16.14 -32.22 -0.59
CA PRO A 12 16.01 -31.29 0.52
C PRO A 12 14.65 -30.61 0.50
N ARG A 13 13.92 -30.74 1.60
CA ARG A 13 12.66 -30.08 1.89
C ARG A 13 12.95 -28.59 2.11
N GLU A 14 12.83 -27.77 1.06
CA GLU A 14 12.82 -26.32 1.22
C GLU A 14 11.63 -25.92 2.11
N LYS A 15 11.96 -25.28 3.23
CA LYS A 15 11.00 -24.63 4.12
C LYS A 15 10.55 -23.34 3.44
N PRO A 16 9.24 -23.04 3.35
CA PRO A 16 8.82 -21.66 3.27
C PRO A 16 8.81 -21.09 4.69
N GLU A 17 9.85 -20.33 5.03
CA GLU A 17 9.78 -19.37 6.12
C GLU A 17 8.78 -18.29 5.70
N HIS A 18 7.53 -18.41 6.16
CA HIS A 18 6.60 -17.30 6.16
C HIS A 18 6.86 -16.47 7.41
N THR A 19 7.69 -15.43 7.27
CA THR A 19 7.74 -14.30 8.19
C THR A 19 6.47 -13.46 7.98
N PRO A 20 5.63 -13.20 9.01
CA PRO A 20 4.47 -12.34 8.88
C PRO A 20 4.72 -11.04 9.63
N THR A 21 5.75 -10.27 9.29
CA THR A 21 5.97 -8.98 9.97
C THR A 21 6.86 -8.07 9.11
N GLU A 22 6.31 -7.37 8.12
CA GLU A 22 6.95 -6.15 7.61
C GLU A 22 6.04 -5.20 6.82
N GLU A 23 4.82 -5.60 6.42
CA GLU A 23 3.92 -4.72 5.64
C GLU A 23 2.91 -3.90 6.49
N LYS A 24 3.26 -3.53 7.72
CA LYS A 24 2.33 -2.77 8.60
C LYS A 24 2.89 -1.47 9.20
N LEU A 25 4.00 -0.94 8.68
CA LEU A 25 4.61 0.30 9.21
C LEU A 25 5.03 1.31 8.12
N LEU A 26 4.24 1.48 7.07
CA LEU A 26 4.44 2.57 6.09
C LEU A 26 3.14 3.31 5.75
N LEU A 27 2.30 3.57 6.75
CA LEU A 27 1.18 4.48 6.56
C LEU A 27 0.85 5.27 7.82
N GLU A 28 1.84 5.99 8.35
CA GLU A 28 1.54 7.09 9.25
C GLU A 28 2.67 8.12 9.26
N ARG A 29 2.28 9.39 9.16
CA ARG A 29 3.09 10.62 9.17
C ARG A 29 3.55 11.15 7.81
N TYR A 30 2.57 11.55 6.99
CA TYR A 30 2.67 12.86 6.33
C TYR A 30 1.74 13.81 7.09
N VAL A 31 2.33 14.75 7.81
CA VAL A 31 1.62 15.91 8.36
C VAL A 31 1.66 16.96 7.26
N GLU A 32 0.51 17.26 6.67
CA GLU A 32 0.35 18.42 5.78
C GLU A 32 0.59 19.72 6.59
N PRO A 33 1.37 20.68 6.08
CA PRO A 33 1.43 22.01 6.65
C PRO A 33 0.18 22.82 6.27
N ASP A 34 -0.55 23.28 7.28
CA ASP A 34 -1.56 24.34 7.15
C ASP A 34 -0.96 25.57 6.46
N LEU A 35 -1.43 25.89 5.25
CA LEU A 35 -1.23 27.17 4.59
C LEU A 35 -2.57 27.86 4.40
N LEU A 36 -3.12 28.36 5.49
CA LEU A 36 -4.12 29.45 5.49
C LEU A 36 -3.37 30.76 5.69
N SER A 37 -3.22 31.54 4.62
CA SER A 37 -2.94 32.98 4.71
C SER A 37 -3.56 33.68 3.50
N ASP A 38 -4.89 33.81 3.56
CA ASP A 38 -5.60 34.83 2.80
C ASP A 38 -5.33 36.18 3.47
N SER A 39 -4.64 37.05 2.75
CA SER A 39 -4.62 38.49 3.03
C SER A 39 -4.63 39.23 1.71
N ASP A 40 -5.85 39.38 1.19
CA ASP A 40 -6.21 40.34 0.16
C ASP A 40 -5.98 41.77 0.69
N LEU A 41 -4.82 42.34 0.40
CA LEU A 41 -4.60 43.78 0.48
C LEU A 41 -4.75 44.38 -0.92
N TYR A 42 -6.00 44.71 -1.22
CA TYR A 42 -6.37 45.63 -2.30
C TYR A 42 -5.78 47.00 -1.98
N LEU A 43 -4.71 47.40 -2.66
CA LEU A 43 -4.21 48.78 -2.64
C LEU A 43 -4.53 49.42 -4.00
N ASP A 44 -5.56 50.24 -3.94
CA ASP A 44 -6.09 51.11 -4.98
C ASP A 44 -5.11 52.26 -5.27
N PRO A 45 -4.59 52.44 -6.50
CA PRO A 45 -3.74 53.57 -6.83
C PRO A 45 -4.53 54.63 -7.59
N ASP A 46 -5.65 55.09 -7.04
CA ASP A 46 -6.35 56.29 -7.52
C ASP A 46 -6.61 57.23 -6.33
N ARG A 47 -5.60 58.04 -6.01
CA ARG A 47 -5.81 59.28 -5.27
C ARG A 47 -5.13 60.43 -6.00
N ASN A 48 -5.83 60.90 -7.02
CA ASN A 48 -5.66 62.24 -7.56
C ASN A 48 -5.85 63.25 -6.41
N SER A 49 -4.88 64.13 -6.23
CA SER A 49 -5.09 65.42 -5.59
C SER A 49 -4.48 66.44 -6.53
N ASP A 50 -5.36 66.99 -7.34
CA ASP A 50 -5.19 68.24 -8.07
C ASP A 50 -4.63 69.32 -7.13
N LEU A 51 -3.52 69.91 -7.53
CA LEU A 51 -3.12 71.26 -7.12
C LEU A 51 -2.69 71.99 -8.38
N ASP A 52 -3.69 72.48 -9.10
CA ASP A 52 -3.58 73.62 -10.01
C ASP A 52 -3.15 74.85 -9.21
N LEU A 53 -1.97 75.40 -9.50
CA LEU A 53 -1.63 76.81 -9.32
C LEU A 53 -0.51 77.18 -10.31
N ASP A 54 -0.92 77.69 -11.46
CA ASP A 54 -0.15 78.61 -12.32
C ASP A 54 -0.91 79.95 -12.34
N PRO A 55 -0.35 81.07 -12.81
CA PRO A 55 1.05 81.50 -12.90
C PRO A 55 1.23 82.95 -12.38
N ASP A 56 2.44 83.52 -12.38
CA ASP A 56 2.59 84.90 -12.88
C ASP A 56 4.04 85.27 -13.26
N PRO A 57 4.26 85.97 -14.40
CA PRO A 57 5.56 86.41 -14.88
C PRO A 57 5.83 87.88 -14.53
N ALA A 58 6.99 88.17 -13.94
CA ALA A 58 7.46 89.54 -13.75
C ALA A 58 8.64 89.85 -14.68
N ASN A 59 8.28 90.61 -15.70
CA ASN A 59 9.09 91.42 -16.60
C ASN A 59 10.04 92.37 -15.84
N ALA A 60 11.29 92.49 -16.29
CA ALA A 60 12.13 93.66 -16.05
C ALA A 60 12.83 94.03 -17.36
N LYS A 61 12.40 95.16 -17.91
CA LYS A 61 12.89 95.83 -19.12
C LYS A 61 14.21 96.58 -18.89
N ASP A 62 14.87 96.83 -20.03
CA ASP A 62 15.59 98.05 -20.41
C ASP A 62 16.78 98.55 -19.55
N ASN A 63 17.93 98.74 -20.19
CA ASN A 63 18.20 100.02 -20.88
C ASN A 63 19.52 99.98 -21.65
N ASP A 64 19.39 100.26 -22.94
CA ASP A 64 20.40 100.75 -23.87
C ASP A 64 20.65 102.25 -23.60
N ALA A 65 21.90 102.73 -23.66
CA ALA A 65 22.23 104.15 -23.85
C ALA A 65 23.70 104.32 -24.26
N THR A 66 23.87 104.64 -25.54
CA THR A 66 25.07 105.15 -26.18
C THR A 66 25.31 106.65 -25.87
N HIS A 67 26.50 107.16 -26.28
CA HIS A 67 27.00 108.55 -26.35
C HIS A 67 28.00 108.91 -25.23
N ASN A 68 29.10 109.65 -25.44
CA ASN A 68 29.46 110.57 -26.51
C ASN A 68 30.99 110.75 -26.58
N CYS A 69 31.50 111.04 -27.78
CA CYS A 69 32.88 111.43 -28.05
C CYS A 69 33.08 112.91 -27.72
N GLN A 70 34.24 113.28 -27.17
CA GLN A 70 34.74 114.65 -27.32
C GLN A 70 36.28 114.67 -27.42
N ALA A 71 36.75 114.92 -28.64
CA ALA A 71 38.12 115.25 -28.97
C ALA A 71 38.22 116.79 -29.14
N VAL A 72 39.10 117.44 -28.38
CA VAL A 72 39.54 118.84 -28.60
C VAL A 72 40.98 118.91 -28.06
N GLN A 73 41.99 118.78 -28.90
CA GLN A 73 42.64 119.80 -29.73
C GLN A 73 43.85 120.44 -29.03
N VAL A 74 44.99 120.14 -29.64
CA VAL A 74 46.35 120.64 -29.39
C VAL A 74 46.40 122.15 -29.64
N GLY A 75 46.99 122.90 -28.71
CA GLY A 75 47.41 124.28 -28.89
C GLY A 75 48.86 124.43 -28.43
N SER A 76 49.80 124.17 -29.34
CA SER A 76 51.23 124.45 -29.17
C SER A 76 51.47 125.92 -29.50
N THR A 77 51.78 126.73 -28.48
CA THR A 77 52.28 128.10 -28.67
C THR A 77 53.79 128.09 -28.52
N VAL A 78 54.48 128.12 -29.66
CA VAL A 78 55.90 128.47 -29.80
C VAL A 78 56.02 129.99 -29.71
N SER A 79 56.78 130.49 -28.74
CA SER A 79 57.32 131.85 -28.77
C SER A 79 58.83 131.77 -28.67
N GLU A 80 59.47 132.31 -29.70
CA GLU A 80 60.91 132.35 -29.94
C GLU A 80 61.61 133.48 -29.17
N SER A 81 62.95 133.42 -29.20
CA SER A 81 63.92 134.50 -28.92
C SER A 81 64.42 134.58 -27.48
N ALA A 82 65.71 134.67 -27.17
CA ALA A 82 66.97 134.46 -27.89
C ALA A 82 68.08 134.54 -26.81
N VAL A 83 69.11 133.70 -26.95
CA VAL A 83 70.51 133.86 -26.47
C VAL A 83 70.73 134.16 -24.97
N ASN A 84 71.48 133.29 -24.28
CA ASN A 84 72.83 133.59 -23.75
C ASN A 84 73.35 132.39 -22.93
N THR A 85 74.37 131.73 -23.46
CA THR A 85 75.41 130.92 -22.80
C THR A 85 75.20 130.56 -21.32
N GLN A 86 74.76 129.34 -21.01
CA GLN A 86 74.83 128.82 -19.65
C GLN A 86 75.38 127.38 -19.58
N SER A 87 76.30 127.21 -18.63
CA SER A 87 77.36 126.20 -18.52
C SER A 87 76.93 124.85 -17.91
N ASP A 88 75.73 124.36 -18.22
CA ASP A 88 75.14 123.19 -17.51
C ASP A 88 74.34 122.22 -18.43
N TRP A 89 74.71 122.17 -19.72
CA TRP A 89 74.07 121.31 -20.73
C TRP A 89 74.12 119.81 -20.36
N GLU A 90 75.15 119.38 -19.62
CA GLU A 90 75.29 117.99 -19.16
C GLU A 90 74.18 117.60 -18.17
N SER A 91 73.80 118.52 -17.27
CA SER A 91 72.73 118.30 -16.28
C SER A 91 71.35 118.27 -16.96
N GLN A 92 71.13 119.11 -17.97
CA GLN A 92 69.90 119.11 -18.75
C GLN A 92 69.75 117.87 -19.64
N VAL A 93 70.85 117.41 -20.27
CA VAL A 93 70.86 116.17 -21.05
C VAL A 93 70.67 114.95 -20.13
N ALA A 94 71.25 114.95 -18.94
CA ALA A 94 71.03 113.91 -17.92
C ALA A 94 69.55 113.87 -17.46
N ALA A 95 68.93 115.03 -17.20
CA ALA A 95 67.51 115.11 -16.86
C ALA A 95 66.60 114.63 -18.01
N ILE A 96 66.96 114.93 -19.26
CA ILE A 96 66.25 114.42 -20.45
C ILE A 96 66.41 112.91 -20.58
N PHE A 97 67.60 112.35 -20.31
CA PHE A 97 67.83 110.92 -20.32
C PHE A 97 67.09 110.20 -19.18
N GLU A 98 67.08 110.76 -17.97
CA GLU A 98 66.30 110.22 -16.85
C GLU A 98 64.80 110.28 -17.15
N TYR A 99 64.31 111.39 -17.71
CA TYR A 99 62.92 111.53 -18.12
C TYR A 99 62.58 110.55 -19.24
N SER A 100 63.44 110.41 -20.25
CA SER A 100 63.30 109.42 -21.32
C SER A 100 63.29 107.99 -20.78
N CYS A 101 64.17 107.67 -19.82
CA CYS A 101 64.17 106.40 -19.12
C CYS A 101 62.88 106.17 -18.32
N LYS A 102 62.39 107.18 -17.60
CA LYS A 102 61.12 107.12 -16.86
C LYS A 102 59.93 106.94 -17.81
N LEU A 103 59.84 107.76 -18.85
CA LEU A 103 58.78 107.70 -19.85
C LEU A 103 58.79 106.35 -20.59
N THR A 104 59.97 105.84 -20.93
CA THR A 104 60.13 104.50 -21.53
C THR A 104 59.69 103.40 -20.56
N LYS A 105 60.01 103.52 -19.26
CA LYS A 105 59.55 102.56 -18.24
C LYS A 105 58.03 102.62 -18.07
N GLU A 106 57.44 103.81 -17.98
CA GLU A 106 55.99 104.02 -17.88
C GLU A 106 55.26 103.47 -19.11
N TYR A 107 55.75 103.79 -20.33
CA TYR A 107 55.19 103.25 -21.57
C TYR A 107 55.24 101.72 -21.61
N ASN A 108 56.39 101.13 -21.26
CA ASN A 108 56.53 99.67 -21.21
C ASN A 108 55.64 99.04 -20.13
N GLN A 109 55.47 99.67 -18.96
CA GLN A 109 54.54 99.21 -17.93
C GLN A 109 53.09 99.29 -18.38
N LEU A 110 52.71 100.37 -19.07
CA LEU A 110 51.36 100.57 -19.58
C LEU A 110 51.05 99.58 -20.71
N LEU A 111 52.03 99.30 -21.57
CA LEU A 111 51.95 98.25 -22.59
C LEU A 111 51.78 96.86 -21.96
N LYS A 112 52.60 96.55 -20.94
CA LYS A 112 52.50 95.28 -20.20
C LYS A 112 51.15 95.12 -19.51
N LYS A 113 50.64 96.19 -18.87
CA LYS A 113 49.32 96.20 -18.24
C LYS A 113 48.20 96.01 -19.25
N LYS A 114 48.30 96.66 -20.43
CA LYS A 114 47.35 96.47 -21.52
C LYS A 114 47.37 95.03 -22.03
N GLU A 115 48.55 94.43 -22.20
CA GLU A 115 48.73 93.04 -22.62
C GLU A 115 48.14 92.07 -21.57
N GLU A 116 48.45 92.27 -20.29
CA GLU A 116 47.90 91.48 -19.17
C GLU A 116 46.36 91.59 -19.11
N GLU A 117 45.79 92.81 -19.26
CA GLU A 117 44.35 93.03 -19.28
C GLU A 117 43.68 92.37 -20.50
N THR A 118 44.32 92.40 -21.69
CA THR A 118 43.81 91.69 -22.86
C THR A 118 43.86 90.18 -22.69
N GLN A 119 44.93 89.65 -22.07
CA GLN A 119 45.06 88.23 -21.77
C GLN A 119 44.04 87.79 -20.73
N GLU A 120 43.76 88.61 -19.72
CA GLU A 120 42.75 88.32 -18.70
C GLU A 120 41.33 88.37 -19.28
N LYS A 121 41.02 89.38 -20.12
CA LYS A 121 39.76 89.44 -20.87
C LYS A 121 39.58 88.25 -21.80
N GLU A 122 40.62 87.83 -22.50
CA GLU A 122 40.57 86.66 -23.39
C GLU A 122 40.37 85.36 -22.60
N LYS A 123 41.07 85.19 -21.47
CA LYS A 123 40.82 84.07 -20.54
C LYS A 123 39.39 84.08 -20.02
N HIS A 124 38.86 85.25 -19.62
CA HIS A 124 37.49 85.37 -19.14
C HIS A 124 36.47 85.02 -20.21
N LYS A 125 36.67 85.50 -21.45
CA LYS A 125 35.86 85.15 -22.61
C LYS A 125 35.87 83.65 -22.89
N GLN A 126 37.04 83.01 -22.88
CA GLN A 126 37.18 81.56 -23.07
C GLN A 126 36.49 80.77 -21.96
N GLN A 127 36.61 81.22 -20.70
CA GLN A 127 35.90 80.59 -19.59
C GLN A 127 34.37 80.71 -19.73
N LEU A 128 33.88 81.87 -20.17
CA LEU A 128 32.46 82.09 -20.38
C LEU A 128 31.94 81.21 -21.53
N GLN A 129 32.65 81.15 -22.65
CA GLN A 129 32.30 80.29 -23.78
C GLN A 129 32.31 78.81 -23.38
N LYS A 130 33.31 78.36 -22.61
CA LYS A 130 33.36 76.98 -22.10
C LYS A 130 32.16 76.66 -21.22
N LYS A 131 31.75 77.57 -20.33
CA LYS A 131 30.55 77.40 -19.49
C LYS A 131 29.28 77.32 -20.34
N GLU A 132 29.15 78.17 -21.36
CA GLU A 132 28.03 78.14 -22.29
C GLU A 132 27.94 76.78 -23.01
N GLU A 133 29.05 76.30 -23.59
CA GLU A 133 29.14 75.00 -24.26
C GLU A 133 28.79 73.84 -23.31
N GLU A 134 29.30 73.85 -22.07
CA GLU A 134 28.97 72.85 -21.05
C GLU A 134 27.48 72.84 -20.70
N THR A 135 26.85 74.01 -20.56
CA THR A 135 25.40 74.09 -20.28
C THR A 135 24.56 73.60 -21.46
N ILE A 136 24.96 73.89 -22.70
CA ILE A 136 24.30 73.38 -23.91
C ILE A 136 24.42 71.86 -23.99
N GLN A 137 25.61 71.31 -23.72
CA GLN A 137 25.83 69.87 -23.71
C GLN A 137 24.99 69.17 -22.62
N GLN A 138 24.92 69.75 -21.42
CA GLN A 138 24.07 69.25 -20.34
C GLN A 138 22.59 69.29 -20.74
N HIS A 139 22.14 70.40 -21.33
CA HIS A 139 20.76 70.53 -21.79
C HIS A 139 20.43 69.51 -22.88
N GLN A 140 21.31 69.32 -23.88
CA GLN A 140 21.14 68.29 -24.91
C GLN A 140 21.11 66.88 -24.33
N ALA A 141 21.97 66.57 -23.35
CA ALA A 141 21.96 65.27 -22.68
C ALA A 141 20.66 65.02 -21.92
N LEU A 142 20.09 66.04 -21.26
CA LEU A 142 18.79 65.95 -20.59
C LEU A 142 17.66 65.76 -21.60
N LEU A 143 17.66 66.49 -22.71
CA LEU A 143 16.69 66.32 -23.80
C LEU A 143 16.75 64.90 -24.38
N GLY A 144 17.95 64.35 -24.62
CA GLY A 144 18.11 62.97 -25.09
C GLY A 144 17.57 61.93 -24.11
N LYS A 145 17.75 62.13 -22.80
CA LYS A 145 17.16 61.25 -21.77
C LYS A 145 15.64 61.36 -21.73
N LEU A 146 15.09 62.57 -21.82
CA LEU A 146 13.65 62.79 -21.84
C LEU A 146 13.00 62.13 -23.06
N GLU A 147 13.60 62.25 -24.24
CA GLU A 147 13.07 61.62 -25.45
C GLU A 147 13.16 60.08 -25.35
N SER A 148 14.23 59.51 -24.79
CA SER A 148 14.32 58.07 -24.53
C SER A 148 13.23 57.57 -23.58
N LEU A 149 12.95 58.32 -22.50
CA LEU A 149 11.87 57.97 -21.57
C LEU A 149 10.50 58.09 -22.22
N ARG A 150 10.26 59.13 -23.04
CA ARG A 150 9.03 59.30 -23.80
C ARG A 150 8.77 58.12 -24.74
N VAL A 151 9.78 57.69 -25.51
CA VAL A 151 9.66 56.54 -26.42
C VAL A 151 9.39 55.25 -25.64
N LYS A 152 10.11 55.00 -24.54
CA LYS A 152 9.87 53.83 -23.68
C LYS A 152 8.45 53.82 -23.10
N LEU A 153 7.96 54.97 -22.66
CA LEU A 153 6.60 55.11 -22.14
C LEU A 153 5.57 54.86 -23.24
N GLN A 154 5.74 55.42 -24.45
CA GLN A 154 4.83 55.18 -25.57
C GLN A 154 4.76 53.71 -26.00
N LEU A 155 5.90 53.00 -26.02
CA LEU A 155 5.94 51.58 -26.33
C LEU A 155 5.30 50.72 -25.23
N ASN A 156 5.44 51.11 -23.97
CA ASN A 156 4.82 50.45 -22.83
C ASN A 156 3.31 50.72 -22.76
N ASP A 157 2.88 51.95 -23.06
CA ASP A 157 1.51 52.43 -22.92
C ASP A 157 0.66 52.22 -24.18
N SER A 158 1.20 51.52 -25.19
CA SER A 158 0.47 51.18 -26.40
C SER A 158 -0.80 50.38 -26.04
N LYS A 159 -1.96 50.76 -26.60
CA LYS A 159 -3.24 50.07 -26.39
C LYS A 159 -3.14 48.57 -26.69
N ALA A 160 -2.23 48.18 -27.59
CA ALA A 160 -1.93 46.78 -27.93
C ALA A 160 -1.27 46.03 -26.76
N SER A 161 -0.29 46.63 -26.07
CA SER A 161 0.40 46.03 -24.91
C SER A 161 -0.58 45.76 -23.76
N ARG A 162 -1.47 46.72 -23.46
CA ARG A 162 -2.53 46.55 -22.43
C ARG A 162 -3.53 45.46 -22.79
N LYS A 163 -4.00 45.40 -24.04
CA LYS A 163 -4.91 44.35 -24.53
C LYS A 163 -4.26 42.96 -24.45
N ASN A 164 -2.99 42.84 -24.82
CA ASN A 164 -2.26 41.57 -24.72
C ASN A 164 -2.08 41.12 -23.27
N PHE A 165 -1.77 42.04 -22.35
CA PHE A 165 -1.68 41.73 -20.93
C PHE A 165 -3.01 41.24 -20.35
N LEU A 166 -4.12 41.95 -20.63
CA LEU A 166 -5.45 41.55 -20.19
C LEU A 166 -5.86 40.20 -20.78
N SER A 167 -5.61 39.99 -22.07
CA SER A 167 -5.85 38.71 -22.73
C SER A 167 -5.05 37.58 -22.10
N LYS A 168 -3.77 37.80 -21.80
CA LYS A 168 -2.90 36.80 -21.15
C LYS A 168 -3.35 36.53 -19.72
N LYS A 169 -3.75 37.56 -18.97
CA LYS A 169 -4.30 37.39 -17.62
C LYS A 169 -5.56 36.53 -17.67
N GLN A 170 -6.49 36.82 -18.59
CA GLN A 170 -7.71 36.04 -18.78
C GLN A 170 -7.40 34.59 -19.19
N GLU A 171 -6.47 34.39 -20.13
CA GLU A 171 -6.02 33.07 -20.56
C GLU A 171 -5.46 32.28 -19.37
N MET A 172 -4.54 32.86 -18.60
CA MET A 172 -3.95 32.22 -17.42
C MET A 172 -4.99 31.91 -16.33
N THR A 173 -5.96 32.79 -16.12
CA THR A 173 -7.07 32.51 -15.20
C THR A 173 -7.93 31.35 -15.69
N SER A 174 -8.25 31.31 -16.99
CA SER A 174 -9.02 30.21 -17.58
C SER A 174 -8.25 28.88 -17.57
N GLU A 175 -6.93 28.93 -17.72
CA GLU A 175 -6.06 27.76 -17.62
C GLU A 175 -5.99 27.26 -16.19
N LYS A 176 -5.85 28.17 -15.21
CA LYS A 176 -5.88 27.83 -13.78
C LYS A 176 -7.20 27.16 -13.41
N THR A 177 -8.34 27.68 -13.87
CA THR A 177 -9.64 27.05 -13.58
C THR A 177 -9.77 25.68 -14.24
N ARG A 178 -9.30 25.52 -15.48
CA ARG A 178 -9.32 24.22 -16.17
C ARG A 178 -8.45 23.19 -15.47
N ALA A 179 -7.23 23.56 -15.09
CA ALA A 179 -6.32 22.68 -14.36
C ALA A 179 -6.88 22.29 -12.98
N GLU A 180 -7.55 23.22 -12.29
CA GLU A 180 -8.21 22.95 -11.01
C GLU A 180 -9.42 22.01 -11.18
N GLU A 181 -10.22 22.17 -12.24
CA GLU A 181 -11.31 21.25 -12.57
C GLU A 181 -10.77 19.84 -12.90
N GLU A 182 -9.68 19.74 -13.67
CA GLU A 182 -9.03 18.48 -13.99
C GLU A 182 -8.46 17.80 -12.74
N ARG A 183 -7.80 18.56 -11.85
CA ARG A 183 -7.35 18.07 -10.54
C ARG A 183 -8.50 17.50 -9.74
N ASN A 184 -9.62 18.22 -9.63
CA ASN A 184 -10.79 17.78 -8.89
C ASN A 184 -11.44 16.53 -9.50
N ARG A 185 -11.43 16.42 -10.83
CA ARG A 185 -11.89 15.21 -11.53
C ARG A 185 -11.00 14.01 -11.21
N LEU A 186 -9.68 14.16 -11.30
CA LEU A 186 -8.74 13.07 -11.01
C LEU A 186 -8.84 12.60 -9.56
N VAL A 187 -9.01 13.52 -8.59
CA VAL A 187 -9.23 13.15 -7.18
C VAL A 187 -10.49 12.27 -7.03
N LYS A 188 -11.60 12.63 -7.67
CA LYS A 188 -12.83 11.81 -7.63
C LYS A 188 -12.63 10.44 -8.26
N GLU A 189 -11.94 10.36 -9.41
CA GLU A 189 -11.64 9.09 -10.07
C GLU A 189 -10.73 8.19 -9.22
N MET A 190 -9.75 8.78 -8.52
CA MET A 190 -8.91 8.07 -7.55
C MET A 190 -9.71 7.54 -6.36
N GLU A 191 -10.54 8.37 -5.73
CA GLU A 191 -11.39 7.94 -4.63
C GLU A 191 -12.39 6.84 -5.05
N GLU A 192 -12.97 6.95 -6.26
CA GLU A 192 -13.84 5.90 -6.81
C GLU A 192 -13.09 4.59 -7.02
N SER A 193 -11.85 4.66 -7.50
CA SER A 193 -10.99 3.50 -7.69
C SER A 193 -10.64 2.86 -6.34
N ASP A 194 -10.29 3.66 -5.33
CA ASP A 194 -10.01 3.18 -3.97
C ASP A 194 -11.24 2.55 -3.32
N ARG A 195 -12.44 3.13 -3.53
CA ARG A 195 -13.71 2.54 -3.08
C ARG A 195 -13.97 1.18 -3.74
N LYS A 196 -13.75 1.06 -5.05
CA LYS A 196 -13.89 -0.21 -5.79
C LYS A 196 -12.88 -1.26 -5.31
N LEU A 197 -11.62 -0.87 -5.12
CA LEU A 197 -10.58 -1.76 -4.59
C LEU A 197 -10.93 -2.24 -3.18
N SER A 198 -11.42 -1.36 -2.32
CA SER A 198 -11.84 -1.72 -0.97
C SER A 198 -13.04 -2.66 -0.96
N ALA A 199 -14.03 -2.44 -1.83
CA ALA A 199 -15.17 -3.34 -2.00
C ALA A 199 -14.72 -4.74 -2.46
N LEU A 200 -13.87 -4.82 -3.48
CA LEU A 200 -13.33 -6.09 -3.98
C LEU A 200 -12.50 -6.83 -2.91
N ARG A 201 -11.69 -6.11 -2.13
CA ARG A 201 -10.94 -6.71 -1.00
C ARG A 201 -11.88 -7.29 0.05
N SER A 202 -12.97 -6.57 0.38
CA SER A 202 -13.98 -7.04 1.32
C SER A 202 -14.69 -8.28 0.79
N GLU A 203 -15.13 -8.28 -0.47
CA GLU A 203 -15.76 -9.43 -1.11
C GLU A 203 -14.83 -10.66 -1.12
N HIS A 204 -13.58 -10.46 -1.53
CA HIS A 204 -12.57 -11.52 -1.52
C HIS A 204 -12.33 -12.08 -0.12
N TYR A 205 -12.28 -11.21 0.91
CA TYR A 205 -12.14 -11.64 2.29
C TYR A 205 -13.33 -12.49 2.76
N VAL A 206 -14.56 -12.05 2.46
CA VAL A 206 -15.78 -12.80 2.80
C VAL A 206 -15.81 -14.14 2.10
N GLU A 207 -15.50 -14.19 0.81
CA GLU A 207 -15.48 -15.44 0.04
C GLU A 207 -14.39 -16.40 0.55
N GLN A 208 -13.20 -15.88 0.85
CA GLN A 208 -12.14 -16.67 1.47
C GLN A 208 -12.58 -17.24 2.83
N GLN A 209 -13.31 -16.46 3.63
CA GLN A 209 -13.82 -16.93 4.91
C GLN A 209 -14.88 -18.03 4.72
N ARG A 210 -15.80 -17.86 3.77
CA ARG A 210 -16.80 -18.88 3.43
C ARG A 210 -16.15 -20.20 3.02
N TRP A 211 -15.14 -20.17 2.14
CA TRP A 211 -14.45 -21.40 1.73
C TRP A 211 -13.71 -22.07 2.89
N LYS A 212 -13.14 -21.28 3.83
CA LYS A 212 -12.53 -21.84 5.04
C LYS A 212 -13.57 -22.53 5.93
N ASP A 213 -14.72 -21.90 6.12
CA ASP A 213 -15.81 -22.45 6.92
C ASP A 213 -16.39 -23.72 6.28
N GLU A 214 -16.67 -23.71 4.96
CA GLU A 214 -17.14 -24.88 4.21
C GLU A 214 -16.13 -26.04 4.25
N LEU A 215 -14.83 -25.75 4.14
CA LEU A 215 -13.79 -26.77 4.22
C LEU A 215 -13.72 -27.41 5.62
N GLU A 216 -13.94 -26.63 6.67
CA GLU A 216 -13.98 -27.12 8.04
C GLU A 216 -15.25 -27.96 8.29
N GLU A 217 -16.41 -27.52 7.79
CA GLU A 217 -17.66 -28.30 7.82
C GLU A 217 -17.48 -29.65 7.11
N LEU A 218 -16.88 -29.68 5.92
CA LEU A 218 -16.63 -30.91 5.17
C LEU A 218 -15.67 -31.85 5.91
N ARG A 219 -14.64 -31.32 6.59
CA ARG A 219 -13.73 -32.13 7.43
C ARG A 219 -14.46 -32.74 8.61
N GLN A 220 -15.30 -31.97 9.28
CA GLN A 220 -16.10 -32.47 10.41
C GLN A 220 -17.10 -33.52 9.95
N GLU A 221 -17.72 -33.32 8.80
CA GLU A 221 -18.68 -34.26 8.21
C GLU A 221 -17.99 -35.57 7.80
N MET A 222 -16.81 -35.49 7.16
CA MET A 222 -15.99 -36.66 6.82
C MET A 222 -15.63 -37.46 8.08
N GLU A 223 -15.20 -36.77 9.14
CA GLU A 223 -14.86 -37.39 10.42
C GLU A 223 -16.09 -38.00 11.11
N ARG A 224 -17.25 -37.35 11.02
CA ARG A 224 -18.53 -37.86 11.53
C ARG A 224 -18.95 -39.12 10.78
N VAL A 225 -18.85 -39.13 9.45
CA VAL A 225 -19.19 -40.29 8.62
C VAL A 225 -18.23 -41.43 8.91
N ARG A 226 -16.92 -41.16 9.00
CA ARG A 226 -15.90 -42.16 9.37
C ARG A 226 -16.21 -42.81 10.71
N ARG A 227 -16.52 -42.03 11.75
CA ARG A 227 -16.91 -42.54 13.07
C ARG A 227 -18.19 -43.39 13.01
N LYS A 228 -19.22 -42.93 12.28
CA LYS A 228 -20.45 -43.71 12.12
C LYS A 228 -20.20 -45.03 11.39
N ALA A 229 -19.44 -45.02 10.30
CA ALA A 229 -19.09 -46.23 9.54
C ALA A 229 -18.33 -47.25 10.41
N GLN A 230 -17.35 -46.78 11.19
CA GLN A 230 -16.63 -47.64 12.15
C GLN A 230 -17.55 -48.20 13.23
N ALA A 231 -18.44 -47.36 13.79
CA ALA A 231 -19.40 -47.81 14.80
C ALA A 231 -20.39 -48.85 14.24
N THR A 232 -20.89 -48.66 13.01
CA THR A 232 -21.78 -49.63 12.35
C THR A 232 -21.06 -50.93 12.03
N GLN A 233 -19.80 -50.87 11.59
CA GLN A 233 -18.99 -52.07 11.33
C GLN A 233 -18.74 -52.87 12.61
N LEU A 234 -18.36 -52.19 13.69
CA LEU A 234 -18.18 -52.83 15.00
C LEU A 234 -19.49 -53.43 15.54
N GLN A 235 -20.62 -52.75 15.31
CA GLN A 235 -21.92 -53.26 15.72
C GLN A 235 -22.33 -54.49 14.91
N ALA A 236 -22.18 -54.45 13.58
CA ALA A 236 -22.44 -55.60 12.72
C ALA A 236 -21.61 -56.83 13.11
N LEU A 237 -20.31 -56.63 13.40
CA LEU A 237 -19.43 -57.69 13.89
C LEU A 237 -19.93 -58.31 15.20
N ARG A 238 -20.37 -57.48 16.15
CA ARG A 238 -20.95 -57.96 17.43
C ARG A 238 -22.23 -58.74 17.21
N ASP A 239 -23.10 -58.27 16.31
CA ASP A 239 -24.36 -58.92 16.00
C ASP A 239 -24.13 -60.27 15.31
N GLU A 240 -23.14 -60.36 14.42
CA GLU A 240 -22.73 -61.61 13.77
C GLU A 240 -22.22 -62.63 14.79
N ILE A 241 -21.31 -62.24 15.69
CA ILE A 241 -20.81 -63.09 16.77
C ILE A 241 -21.99 -63.58 17.63
N THR A 242 -22.85 -62.66 18.06
CA THR A 242 -24.02 -62.97 18.90
C THR A 242 -24.96 -63.94 18.20
N ALA A 243 -25.18 -63.80 16.88
CA ALA A 243 -26.03 -64.69 16.11
C ALA A 243 -25.44 -66.11 16.02
N VAL A 244 -24.14 -66.24 15.79
CA VAL A 244 -23.42 -67.53 15.77
C VAL A 244 -23.47 -68.20 17.14
N GLU A 245 -23.26 -67.45 18.22
CA GLU A 245 -23.37 -67.96 19.58
C GLU A 245 -24.78 -68.44 19.91
N LYS A 246 -25.82 -67.70 19.50
CA LYS A 246 -27.22 -68.15 19.65
C LYS A 246 -27.50 -69.44 18.89
N GLN A 247 -26.97 -69.60 17.66
CA GLN A 247 -27.12 -70.85 16.91
C GLN A 247 -26.44 -72.02 17.63
N ARG A 248 -25.25 -71.80 18.18
CA ARG A 248 -24.54 -72.79 19.03
C ARG A 248 -25.41 -73.19 20.21
N ASP A 249 -25.95 -72.22 20.96
CA ASP A 249 -26.69 -72.48 22.20
C ASP A 249 -27.97 -73.28 21.94
N VAL A 250 -28.69 -72.98 20.85
CA VAL A 250 -29.86 -73.75 20.41
C VAL A 250 -29.47 -75.19 20.05
N ALA A 251 -28.42 -75.37 19.25
CA ALA A 251 -27.96 -76.70 18.83
C ALA A 251 -27.48 -77.55 20.02
N MET A 252 -26.74 -76.94 20.93
CA MET A 252 -26.22 -77.58 22.15
C MET A 252 -27.35 -77.97 23.09
N SER A 253 -28.32 -77.07 23.30
CA SER A 253 -29.51 -77.34 24.10
C SER A 253 -30.32 -78.52 23.55
N HIS A 254 -30.46 -78.62 22.22
CA HIS A 254 -31.15 -79.74 21.57
C HIS A 254 -30.41 -81.08 21.79
N ILE A 255 -29.08 -81.09 21.65
CA ILE A 255 -28.25 -82.26 21.91
C ILE A 255 -28.29 -82.67 23.39
N GLU A 256 -28.29 -81.70 24.30
CA GLU A 256 -28.33 -81.93 25.75
C GLU A 256 -29.68 -82.49 26.23
N ALA A 257 -30.79 -81.99 25.68
CA ALA A 257 -32.10 -82.57 25.90
C ALA A 257 -32.15 -84.04 25.47
N TRP A 258 -31.62 -84.33 24.27
CA TRP A 258 -31.50 -85.70 23.77
C TRP A 258 -30.62 -86.59 24.66
N PHE A 259 -29.49 -86.09 25.18
CA PHE A 259 -28.68 -86.85 26.14
C PHE A 259 -29.44 -87.17 27.42
N GLY A 260 -30.27 -86.24 27.91
CA GLY A 260 -31.16 -86.46 29.05
C GLY A 260 -32.14 -87.61 28.79
N GLU A 261 -32.81 -87.60 27.63
CA GLU A 261 -33.74 -88.65 27.23
C GLU A 261 -33.05 -90.01 27.03
N VAL A 262 -31.87 -90.07 26.40
CA VAL A 262 -31.11 -91.32 26.22
C VAL A 262 -30.66 -91.87 27.56
N THR A 263 -30.18 -91.00 28.46
CA THR A 263 -29.77 -91.40 29.81
C THR A 263 -30.95 -92.02 30.55
N GLN A 264 -32.13 -91.40 30.49
CA GLN A 264 -33.35 -91.95 31.07
C GLN A 264 -33.73 -93.30 30.45
N TYR A 265 -33.71 -93.40 29.12
CA TYR A 265 -34.01 -94.64 28.38
C TYR A 265 -33.07 -95.79 28.78
N LEU A 266 -31.76 -95.54 28.79
CA LEU A 266 -30.76 -96.53 29.20
C LEU A 266 -30.91 -96.92 30.68
N ASN A 267 -31.28 -95.96 31.56
CA ASN A 267 -31.50 -96.23 32.97
C ASN A 267 -32.71 -97.16 33.19
N VAL A 268 -33.84 -96.89 32.53
CA VAL A 268 -35.03 -97.76 32.56
C VAL A 268 -34.68 -99.18 32.11
N LEU A 269 -33.95 -99.32 30.99
CA LEU A 269 -33.48 -100.63 30.51
C LEU A 269 -32.55 -101.35 31.50
N ARG A 270 -31.78 -100.62 32.31
CA ARG A 270 -30.88 -101.20 33.31
C ARG A 270 -31.61 -101.63 34.58
N VAL A 271 -32.53 -100.81 35.09
CA VAL A 271 -33.18 -101.02 36.39
C VAL A 271 -34.40 -101.94 36.26
N GLU A 272 -35.26 -101.71 35.28
CA GLU A 272 -36.54 -102.41 35.17
C GLU A 272 -36.46 -103.67 34.30
N PHE A 273 -35.53 -103.69 33.33
CA PHE A 273 -35.38 -104.81 32.39
C PHE A 273 -33.95 -105.38 32.33
N PRO A 274 -33.31 -105.72 33.47
CA PRO A 274 -31.88 -105.99 33.56
C PRO A 274 -31.38 -107.15 32.70
N GLN A 275 -32.22 -108.13 32.34
CA GLN A 275 -31.82 -109.29 31.52
C GLN A 275 -32.41 -109.34 30.10
N GLN A 276 -33.38 -108.47 29.76
CA GLN A 276 -34.16 -108.61 28.52
C GLN A 276 -33.59 -107.82 27.33
N TYR A 277 -32.95 -106.66 27.57
CA TYR A 277 -32.56 -105.73 26.49
C TYR A 277 -31.05 -105.46 26.43
N HIS A 278 -30.20 -106.50 26.51
CA HIS A 278 -28.75 -106.33 26.42
C HIS A 278 -28.30 -105.76 25.06
N ALA A 279 -28.81 -106.29 23.95
CA ALA A 279 -28.43 -105.84 22.60
C ALA A 279 -28.90 -104.40 22.30
N GLU A 280 -30.12 -104.05 22.72
CA GLU A 280 -30.66 -102.69 22.52
C GLU A 280 -29.89 -101.67 23.37
N ARG A 281 -29.51 -101.99 24.62
CA ARG A 281 -28.63 -101.15 25.44
C ARG A 281 -27.30 -100.84 24.74
N ALA A 282 -26.56 -101.88 24.30
CA ALA A 282 -25.27 -101.70 23.63
C ALA A 282 -25.39 -100.86 22.34
N LYS A 283 -26.49 -101.03 21.59
CA LYS A 283 -26.80 -100.24 20.38
C LYS A 283 -27.04 -98.77 20.72
N TRP A 284 -27.76 -98.46 21.78
CA TRP A 284 -28.01 -97.08 22.23
C TRP A 284 -26.77 -96.41 22.83
N GLU A 285 -25.94 -97.15 23.57
CA GLU A 285 -24.64 -96.67 24.04
C GLU A 285 -23.71 -96.33 22.86
N LYS A 286 -23.74 -97.11 21.78
CA LYS A 286 -23.01 -96.78 20.53
C LYS A 286 -23.55 -95.50 19.86
N LYS A 287 -24.88 -95.31 19.82
CA LYS A 287 -25.51 -94.08 19.29
C LYS A 287 -25.17 -92.86 20.13
N GLU A 288 -25.20 -92.99 21.45
CA GLU A 288 -24.76 -91.95 22.39
C GLU A 288 -23.30 -91.57 22.15
N GLY A 289 -22.42 -92.56 21.97
CA GLY A 289 -21.03 -92.35 21.60
C GLY A 289 -20.86 -91.57 20.28
N LEU A 290 -21.68 -91.85 19.26
CA LEU A 290 -21.68 -91.11 18.01
C LEU A 290 -22.14 -89.65 18.20
N VAL A 291 -23.25 -89.41 18.88
CA VAL A 291 -23.74 -88.05 19.13
C VAL A 291 -22.74 -87.24 19.96
N ARG A 292 -22.01 -87.87 20.89
CA ARG A 292 -20.91 -87.23 21.63
C ARG A 292 -19.78 -86.77 20.71
N LYS A 293 -19.40 -87.56 19.71
CA LYS A 293 -18.42 -87.14 18.69
C LYS A 293 -18.96 -85.98 17.86
N ASN A 294 -20.20 -86.07 17.37
CA ASN A 294 -20.85 -85.01 16.61
C ASN A 294 -20.94 -83.69 17.40
N LYS A 295 -21.17 -83.74 18.73
CA LYS A 295 -21.15 -82.58 19.62
C LYS A 295 -19.79 -81.86 19.59
N VAL A 296 -18.69 -82.61 19.66
CA VAL A 296 -17.33 -82.05 19.60
C VAL A 296 -17.04 -81.46 18.22
N GLU A 297 -17.40 -82.16 17.14
CA GLU A 297 -17.24 -81.67 15.77
C GLU A 297 -18.02 -80.38 15.53
N LEU A 298 -19.26 -80.30 16.03
CA LEU A 298 -20.08 -79.10 16.00
C LEU A 298 -19.40 -77.94 16.74
N GLN A 299 -18.90 -78.16 17.96
CA GLN A 299 -18.18 -77.14 18.71
C GLN A 299 -16.95 -76.61 17.97
N ASN A 300 -16.16 -77.50 17.37
CA ASN A 300 -15.01 -77.11 16.55
C ASN A 300 -15.45 -76.26 15.36
N ARG A 301 -16.53 -76.64 14.68
CA ARG A 301 -17.05 -75.87 13.55
C ARG A 301 -17.53 -74.48 13.95
N VAL A 302 -18.21 -74.34 15.09
CA VAL A 302 -18.59 -73.03 15.62
C VAL A 302 -17.34 -72.18 15.91
N GLN A 303 -16.32 -72.78 16.52
CA GLN A 303 -15.08 -72.10 16.84
C GLN A 303 -14.35 -71.61 15.58
N GLU A 304 -14.29 -72.41 14.52
CA GLU A 304 -13.76 -72.01 13.21
C GLU A 304 -14.49 -70.79 12.64
N VAL A 305 -15.82 -70.79 12.69
CA VAL A 305 -16.65 -69.68 12.18
C VAL A 305 -16.39 -68.41 12.99
N LEU A 306 -16.39 -68.51 14.33
CA LEU A 306 -16.06 -67.36 15.18
C LEU A 306 -14.66 -66.83 14.88
N GLN A 307 -13.68 -67.70 14.68
CA GLN A 307 -12.32 -67.28 14.34
C GLN A 307 -12.26 -66.54 12.99
N GLN A 308 -13.01 -67.00 11.98
CA GLN A 308 -13.10 -66.32 10.68
C GLN A 308 -13.73 -64.92 10.81
N ILE A 309 -14.77 -64.79 11.62
CA ILE A 309 -15.44 -63.50 11.89
C ILE A 309 -14.46 -62.53 12.57
N HIS A 310 -13.72 -62.98 13.58
CA HIS A 310 -12.70 -62.14 14.25
C HIS A 310 -11.55 -61.72 13.32
N GLN A 311 -11.23 -62.53 12.31
CA GLN A 311 -10.21 -62.20 11.30
C GLN A 311 -10.72 -61.21 10.24
N GLY A 312 -11.98 -60.78 10.31
CA GLY A 312 -12.55 -59.80 9.38
C GLY A 312 -12.89 -60.38 8.02
N ARG A 313 -13.14 -61.70 7.92
CA ARG A 313 -13.63 -62.30 6.68
C ARG A 313 -15.01 -61.72 6.37
N GLU A 314 -15.17 -61.10 5.20
CA GLU A 314 -16.48 -60.65 4.73
C GLU A 314 -17.38 -61.85 4.46
N LEU A 315 -18.53 -61.88 5.14
CA LEU A 315 -19.55 -62.90 4.98
C LEU A 315 -20.77 -62.24 4.36
N GLU A 316 -21.05 -62.50 3.08
CA GLU A 316 -22.29 -62.04 2.44
C GLU A 316 -23.54 -62.53 3.18
N SER A 317 -23.41 -63.63 3.95
CA SER A 317 -24.43 -64.12 4.87
C SER A 317 -23.82 -64.91 6.03
N LEU A 318 -24.52 -64.89 7.17
CA LEU A 318 -24.15 -65.66 8.37
C LEU A 318 -24.06 -67.17 8.06
N PRO A 319 -22.93 -67.84 8.34
CA PRO A 319 -22.78 -69.27 8.15
C PRO A 319 -23.82 -70.02 8.99
N ARG A 320 -24.59 -70.89 8.34
CA ARG A 320 -25.62 -71.68 9.04
C ARG A 320 -24.98 -72.87 9.75
N ILE A 321 -25.03 -72.87 11.08
CA ILE A 321 -24.62 -74.00 11.90
C ILE A 321 -25.76 -75.04 11.87
N ASN A 322 -25.52 -76.16 11.19
CA ASN A 322 -26.51 -77.23 11.09
C ASN A 322 -26.47 -78.13 12.33
N ILE A 323 -27.64 -78.44 12.87
CA ILE A 323 -27.78 -79.39 13.98
C ILE A 323 -27.62 -80.80 13.41
N PRO A 324 -26.69 -81.62 13.94
CA PRO A 324 -26.56 -83.01 13.52
C PRO A 324 -27.87 -83.78 13.77
N PRO A 325 -28.32 -84.63 12.84
CA PRO A 325 -29.56 -85.39 13.02
C PRO A 325 -29.44 -86.32 14.24
N LEU A 326 -30.39 -86.21 15.16
CA LEU A 326 -30.42 -87.00 16.40
C LEU A 326 -31.28 -88.26 16.25
N PRO A 327 -30.80 -89.45 16.66
CA PRO A 327 -31.59 -90.67 16.63
C PRO A 327 -32.84 -90.60 17.50
N GLN A 328 -34.01 -90.96 16.98
CA GLN A 328 -35.26 -90.93 17.76
C GLN A 328 -35.32 -92.02 18.85
N ILE A 329 -35.59 -91.62 20.09
CA ILE A 329 -35.57 -92.49 21.26
C ILE A 329 -36.97 -93.11 21.46
N PRO A 330 -37.10 -94.46 21.47
CA PRO A 330 -38.38 -95.15 21.59
C PRO A 330 -38.87 -95.20 23.04
N LEU A 331 -39.05 -94.03 23.67
CA LEU A 331 -39.49 -93.93 25.06
C LEU A 331 -40.96 -94.36 25.22
N ALA A 332 -41.79 -94.15 24.20
CA ALA A 332 -43.20 -94.58 24.19
C ALA A 332 -43.34 -96.10 24.27
N ASP A 333 -42.52 -96.83 23.53
CA ASP A 333 -42.52 -98.29 23.51
C ASP A 333 -42.15 -98.88 24.88
N LEU A 334 -41.19 -98.26 25.58
CA LEU A 334 -40.85 -98.66 26.95
C LEU A 334 -41.98 -98.41 27.94
N ARG A 335 -42.64 -97.25 27.87
CA ARG A 335 -43.80 -96.96 28.73
C ARG A 335 -44.93 -97.96 28.49
N PHE A 336 -45.14 -98.37 27.24
CA PHE A 336 -46.11 -99.42 26.93
C PHE A 336 -45.73 -100.77 27.56
N CYS A 337 -44.46 -101.18 27.46
CA CYS A 337 -43.95 -102.40 28.10
C CYS A 337 -44.11 -102.37 29.64
N GLN A 338 -43.85 -101.23 30.29
CA GLN A 338 -44.05 -101.06 31.74
C GLN A 338 -45.51 -101.24 32.15
N VAL A 339 -46.45 -100.60 31.44
CA VAL A 339 -47.88 -100.74 31.72
C VAL A 339 -48.32 -102.19 31.53
N MET A 340 -47.89 -102.85 30.46
CA MET A 340 -48.21 -104.26 30.22
C MET A 340 -47.64 -105.19 31.31
N GLN A 341 -46.44 -104.93 31.84
CA GLN A 341 -45.88 -105.70 32.94
C GLN A 341 -46.60 -105.45 34.28
N SER A 342 -47.08 -104.23 34.53
CA SER A 342 -47.90 -103.95 35.72
C SER A 342 -49.25 -104.67 35.71
N LEU A 343 -49.72 -105.07 34.53
CA LEU A 343 -50.95 -105.84 34.32
C LEU A 343 -50.70 -107.36 34.30
N ALA A 344 -49.44 -107.80 34.36
CA ALA A 344 -49.12 -109.23 34.41
C ALA A 344 -49.45 -109.83 35.79
N PRO A 345 -50.04 -111.03 35.87
CA PRO A 345 -50.32 -111.70 37.15
C PRO A 345 -49.02 -111.90 37.96
N PRO A 346 -49.05 -111.74 39.30
CA PRO A 346 -47.87 -112.00 40.12
C PRO A 346 -47.40 -113.44 39.91
N PRO A 347 -46.07 -113.69 39.86
CA PRO A 347 -45.55 -115.03 39.66
C PRO A 347 -46.10 -115.97 40.76
N PRO A 348 -46.54 -117.19 40.40
CA PRO A 348 -47.04 -118.13 41.39
C PRO A 348 -45.95 -118.39 42.44
N PRO A 349 -46.31 -118.53 43.72
CA PRO A 349 -45.33 -118.76 44.78
C PRO A 349 -44.54 -120.04 44.48
N HIS A 350 -43.21 -119.92 44.47
CA HIS A 350 -42.32 -121.05 44.29
C HIS A 350 -42.55 -122.08 45.42
N PRO A 351 -42.82 -123.36 45.10
CA PRO A 351 -42.93 -124.40 46.11
C PRO A 351 -41.54 -124.74 46.72
N PRO A 352 -41.51 -125.21 47.98
CA PRO A 352 -40.30 -125.39 48.80
C PRO A 352 -39.31 -126.44 48.30
#